data_AF-A0A5Y3IBW0-F1
#
_entry.id   AF-A0A5Y3IBW0-F1
#
_cell.length_a   1.000
_cell.length_b   1.000
_cell.length_c   1.000
_cell.angle_alpha   90.00
_cell.angle_beta   90.00
_cell.angle_gamma   90.00
#
_symmetry.space_group_name_H-M   'P 1'
#
loop_
_entity.id
_entity.type
_entity.pdbx_description
1 polymer ?
#
loop_
_entity_poly.entity_id
_entity_poly.type
_entity_poly.pdbx_seq_one_letter_code
_entity_poly.pdbx_strand_id
1 'polypeptide(L)'
;MKIAIPLSLTLQATGLRLGTVIDRCRLVSRTDFMISAGIRKNSPTGNIHPDGLTKTFVKARKASGVNFSNNPPTFHEIRSL
;
A
#
# COMPACT_ATOMS: atom_id res chain seq x y z
N MET A 1 11.81 -12.31 17.84
CA MET A 1 12.70 -12.17 16.67
C MET A 1 12.40 -10.83 16.00
N LYS A 2 13.39 -9.94 15.82
CA LYS A 2 13.18 -8.65 15.13
C LYS A 2 13.68 -8.79 13.69
N ILE A 3 12.81 -8.53 12.72
CA ILE A 3 13.18 -8.48 11.30
C ILE A 3 13.48 -7.03 10.97
N ALA A 4 14.66 -6.77 10.40
CA ALA A 4 15.04 -5.46 9.89
C ALA A 4 15.08 -5.52 8.36
N ILE A 5 14.36 -4.62 7.71
CA ILE A 5 14.32 -4.51 6.24
C ILE A 5 15.18 -3.31 5.83
N PRO A 6 16.19 -3.48 4.96
CA PRO A 6 17.09 -2.40 4.59
C PRO A 6 16.39 -1.39 3.68
N LEU A 7 16.55 -0.09 3.97
CA LEU A 7 15.95 1.00 3.18
C LEU A 7 16.60 1.17 1.78
N SER A 8 17.72 0.50 1.55
CA SER A 8 18.35 0.38 0.23
C SER A 8 17.68 -0.66 -0.68
N LEU A 9 16.74 -1.46 -0.17
CA LEU A 9 15.99 -2.44 -0.96
C LEU A 9 15.32 -1.77 -2.16
N THR A 10 15.52 -2.34 -3.35
CA THR A 10 15.06 -1.77 -4.61
C THR A 10 14.37 -2.84 -5.45
N LEU A 11 13.16 -2.53 -5.93
CA LEU A 11 12.44 -3.33 -6.91
C LEU A 11 12.78 -2.84 -8.32
N GLN A 12 13.74 -3.53 -8.96
CA GLN A 12 14.33 -3.07 -10.24
C GLN A 12 13.31 -2.93 -11.37
N ALA A 13 12.35 -3.86 -11.47
CA ALA A 13 11.33 -3.86 -12.51
C ALA A 13 10.47 -2.58 -12.57
N THR A 14 10.36 -1.85 -11.44
CA THR A 14 9.56 -0.62 -11.33
C THR A 14 10.39 0.59 -10.87
N GLY A 15 11.71 0.43 -10.68
CA GLY A 15 12.60 1.49 -10.20
C GLY A 15 12.28 1.99 -8.79
N LEU A 16 11.55 1.21 -7.97
CA LEU A 16 11.13 1.65 -6.63
C LEU A 16 12.19 1.30 -5.58
N ARG A 17 12.67 2.32 -4.85
CA ARG A 17 13.52 2.15 -3.67
C ARG A 17 12.71 2.34 -2.38
N LEU A 18 12.84 1.41 -1.44
CA LEU A 18 12.06 1.40 -0.19
C LEU A 18 12.22 2.70 0.61
N GLY A 19 13.45 3.19 0.80
CA GLY A 19 13.71 4.44 1.52
C GLY A 19 12.94 5.62 0.92
N THR A 20 12.98 5.77 -0.40
CA THR A 20 12.27 6.84 -1.12
C THR A 20 10.74 6.73 -0.98
N VAL A 21 10.19 5.51 -0.98
CA VAL A 21 8.76 5.28 -0.76
C VAL A 21 8.37 5.68 0.68
N ILE A 22 9.18 5.31 1.68
CA ILE A 22 8.95 5.69 3.08
C ILE A 22 9.00 7.21 3.27
N ASP A 23 9.96 7.89 2.65
CA ASP A 23 10.06 9.34 2.73
C ASP A 23 8.81 10.01 2.15
N ARG A 24 8.30 9.52 1.01
CA ARG A 24 7.02 9.99 0.46
C ARG A 24 5.88 9.76 1.44
N CYS A 25 5.76 8.57 2.03
CA CYS A 25 4.73 8.29 3.03
C CYS A 25 4.78 9.26 4.23
N ARG A 26 5.99 9.58 4.72
CA ARG A 26 6.20 10.52 5.84
C ARG A 26 5.80 11.95 5.51
N LEU A 27 5.95 12.39 4.26
CA LEU A 27 5.55 13.73 3.83
C LEU A 27 4.03 13.92 3.85
N VAL A 28 3.25 12.86 3.58
CA VAL A 28 1.78 12.95 3.46
C VAL A 28 1.06 12.49 4.72
N SER A 29 1.62 11.53 5.47
CA SER A 29 0.98 11.02 6.68
C SER A 29 1.07 12.03 7.82
N ARG A 30 -0.07 12.28 8.47
CA ARG A 30 -0.18 13.11 9.68
C ARG A 30 -0.49 12.30 10.93
N THR A 31 -0.22 10.99 10.89
CA THR A 31 -0.52 10.05 11.97
C THR A 31 0.69 9.17 12.25
N ASP A 32 0.65 8.39 13.33
CA ASP A 32 1.74 7.46 13.72
C ASP A 32 1.86 6.23 12.78
N PHE A 33 1.02 6.15 11.75
CA PHE A 33 1.01 5.07 10.78
C PHE A 33 1.70 5.50 9.49
N MET A 34 2.57 4.65 8.95
CA MET A 34 3.24 4.88 7.67
C MET A 34 2.25 4.97 6.50
N ILE A 35 1.18 4.17 6.55
CA ILE A 35 0.05 4.26 5.60
C ILE A 35 -1.20 4.57 6.42
N SER A 36 -1.85 5.69 6.10
CA SER A 36 -2.93 6.28 6.91
C SER A 36 -4.11 6.71 6.04
N ALA A 37 -5.32 6.59 6.59
CA ALA A 37 -6.56 7.09 5.98
C ALA A 37 -6.79 8.59 6.24
N GLY A 38 -5.89 9.20 7.04
CA GLY A 38 -6.04 10.52 7.61
C GLY A 38 -6.96 10.55 8.83
N ILE A 39 -6.81 11.57 9.68
CA ILE A 39 -7.65 11.78 10.86
C ILE A 39 -9.03 12.25 10.41
N ARG A 40 -10.08 11.59 10.89
CA ARG A 40 -11.49 11.92 10.62
C ARG A 40 -12.29 11.84 11.92
N LYS A 41 -13.47 12.46 11.97
CA LYS A 41 -14.36 12.42 13.15
C LYS A 41 -14.60 11.00 13.67
N ASN A 42 -14.75 10.03 12.77
CA ASN A 42 -15.03 8.63 13.11
C ASN A 42 -13.76 7.73 13.06
N SER A 43 -12.58 8.31 12.82
CA SER A 43 -11.29 7.61 12.81
C SER A 43 -10.21 8.57 13.32
N PRO A 44 -10.12 8.76 14.65
CA PRO A 44 -9.25 9.77 15.25
C PRO A 44 -7.76 9.42 15.14
N THR A 45 -7.42 8.13 15.01
CA THR A 45 -6.05 7.64 14.86
C THR A 45 -5.59 7.60 13.40
N GLY A 46 -6.53 7.67 12.46
CA GLY A 46 -6.29 7.59 11.01
C GLY A 46 -5.75 6.24 10.53
N ASN A 47 -5.90 5.17 11.32
CA ASN A 47 -5.52 3.84 10.89
C ASN A 47 -6.38 3.36 9.70
N ILE A 48 -5.78 2.58 8.81
CA ILE A 48 -6.48 1.96 7.70
C ILE A 48 -6.98 0.58 8.11
N HIS A 49 -8.26 0.31 7.85
CA HIS A 49 -8.81 -1.04 7.94
C HIS A 49 -8.34 -1.87 6.73
N PRO A 50 -7.84 -3.11 6.92
CA PRO A 50 -7.32 -3.94 5.82
C PRO A 50 -8.31 -4.15 4.66
N ASP A 51 -9.60 -4.35 4.97
CA ASP A 51 -10.66 -4.46 3.97
C ASP A 51 -10.78 -3.20 3.09
N GLY A 52 -10.49 -2.02 3.64
CA GLY A 52 -10.46 -0.76 2.89
C GLY A 52 -9.37 -0.75 1.82
N LEU A 53 -8.19 -1.30 2.11
CA LEU A 53 -7.10 -1.45 1.12
C LEU A 53 -7.50 -2.42 0.01
N THR A 54 -8.01 -3.60 0.38
CA THR A 54 -8.41 -4.63 -0.58
C THR A 54 -9.51 -4.11 -1.51
N LYS A 55 -10.54 -3.44 -0.99
CA LYS A 55 -11.62 -2.86 -1.79
C LYS A 55 -11.13 -1.76 -2.71
N THR A 56 -10.26 -0.87 -2.22
CA THR A 56 -9.71 0.22 -3.03
C THR A 56 -8.82 -0.32 -4.14
N PHE A 57 -8.02 -1.35 -3.85
CA PHE A 57 -7.24 -2.07 -4.86
C PHE A 57 -8.13 -2.69 -5.94
N VAL A 58 -9.21 -3.38 -5.55
CA VAL A 58 -10.17 -3.95 -6.52
C VAL A 58 -10.80 -2.87 -7.40
N LYS A 59 -11.14 -1.70 -6.83
CA LYS A 59 -11.64 -0.55 -7.58
C LYS A 59 -10.59 -0.04 -8.60
N ALA A 60 -9.34 0.13 -8.17
CA ALA A 60 -8.26 0.56 -9.05
C ALA A 60 -7.97 -0.46 -10.17
N ARG A 61 -7.96 -1.76 -9.85
CA ARG A 61 -7.81 -2.85 -10.82
C ARG A 61 -8.92 -2.87 -11.86
N LYS A 62 -10.18 -2.62 -11.46
CA LYS A 62 -11.29 -2.49 -12.41
C LYS A 62 -11.14 -1.24 -13.30
N ALA A 63 -10.65 -0.14 -12.73
CA ALA A 63 -10.44 1.11 -13.45
C ALA A 63 -9.24 1.08 -14.42
N SER A 64 -8.30 0.13 -14.27
CA SER A 64 -7.14 0.03 -15.17
C SER A 64 -7.48 -0.49 -16.56
N GLY A 65 -8.69 -1.05 -16.76
CA GLY A 65 -9.13 -1.60 -18.05
C GLY A 65 -8.38 -2.87 -18.49
N VAL A 66 -7.55 -3.46 -17.62
CA VAL A 66 -6.84 -4.70 -17.91
C VAL A 66 -7.82 -5.87 -17.88
N ASN A 67 -7.77 -6.74 -18.89
CA ASN A 67 -8.55 -7.97 -18.94
C ASN A 67 -7.90 -9.04 -18.06
N PHE A 68 -8.69 -9.65 -17.19
CA PHE A 68 -8.25 -10.74 -16.31
C PHE A 68 -9.09 -11.99 -16.57
N SER A 69 -8.56 -13.15 -16.19
CA SER A 69 -9.34 -14.40 -16.14
C SER A 69 -10.37 -14.35 -15.01
N ASN A 70 -11.14 -15.43 -14.84
CA ASN A 70 -12.24 -15.54 -13.86
C ASN A 70 -11.84 -15.22 -12.41
N ASN A 71 -10.55 -15.37 -12.07
CA ASN A 71 -10.00 -15.07 -10.75
C ASN A 71 -8.94 -13.96 -10.84
N PRO A 72 -9.36 -12.69 -10.90
CA PRO A 72 -8.43 -11.58 -11.04
C PRO A 72 -7.59 -11.38 -9.76
N PRO A 73 -6.31 -10.96 -9.88
CA PRO A 73 -5.36 -10.88 -8.77
C PRO A 73 -5.84 -9.94 -7.68
N THR A 74 -5.69 -10.33 -6.41
CA THR A 74 -6.08 -9.51 -5.25
C THR A 74 -4.92 -8.68 -4.73
N PHE A 75 -5.16 -7.80 -3.75
CA PHE A 75 -4.10 -7.04 -3.09
C PHE A 75 -3.01 -7.96 -2.49
N HIS A 76 -3.37 -9.20 -2.11
CA HIS A 76 -2.41 -10.17 -1.56
C HIS A 76 -1.36 -10.61 -2.57
N GLU A 77 -1.67 -10.58 -3.88
CA GLU A 77 -0.76 -11.02 -4.95
C GLU A 77 0.46 -10.10 -5.11
N ILE A 78 0.45 -8.89 -4.54
CA ILE A 78 1.63 -8.02 -4.50
C ILE A 78 2.80 -8.69 -3.75
N ARG A 79 2.53 -9.65 -2.86
CA ARG A 79 3.56 -10.42 -2.15
C ARG A 79 4.20 -11.53 -2.98
N SER A 80 3.59 -11.92 -4.09
CA SER A 80 4.05 -13.00 -4.97
C SER A 80 4.98 -12.49 -6.09
N LEU A 81 5.26 -11.18 -6.12
CA LEU A 81 6.07 -10.49 -7.13
C LEU A 81 7.57 -10.74 -6.99
#